data_AF-A0AAU8KSN2-F1
#
_entry.id   AF-A0AAU8KSN2-F1
#
_cell.length_a   1.000
_cell.length_b   1.000
_cell.length_c   1.000
_cell.angle_alpha   90.00
_cell.angle_beta   90.00
_cell.angle_gamma   90.00
#
_symmetry.space_group_name_H-M   'P 1'
#
loop_
_entity.id
_entity.type
_entity.pdbx_description
1 polymer ?
#
loop_
_entity_poly.entity_id
_entity_poly.type
_entity_poly.pdbx_seq_one_letter_code
_entity_poly.pdbx_strand_id
1 'polypeptide(L)' 'MTDNDQARRNVDIFRLEDDRIVEHWDVVQDLVRPEATASGNSMV' A
#
# COMPACT_ATOMS: atom_id res chain seq x y z
N MET A 1 18.82 -14.28 -5.67
CA MET A 1 17.65 -13.73 -4.96
C MET A 1 16.62 -13.52 -6.05
N THR A 2 15.66 -14.44 -6.15
CA THR A 2 14.57 -14.36 -7.14
C THR A 2 13.79 -13.07 -6.94
N ASP A 3 13.29 -12.47 -8.01
CA ASP A 3 12.51 -11.21 -8.05
C ASP A 3 11.18 -11.28 -7.29
N ASN A 4 11.20 -11.62 -5.99
CA ASN A 4 10.01 -11.86 -5.19
C ASN A 4 9.84 -10.88 -4.03
N ASP A 5 10.56 -9.76 -4.09
CA ASP A 5 10.29 -8.59 -3.24
C ASP A 5 9.71 -7.50 -4.14
N GLN A 6 8.49 -7.75 -4.64
CA GLN A 6 7.78 -6.71 -5.39
C GLN A 6 7.50 -5.56 -4.44
N ALA A 7 8.01 -4.37 -4.78
CA ALA A 7 7.64 -3.17 -4.06
C ALA A 7 6.11 -3.01 -4.12
N ARG A 8 5.47 -2.79 -2.97
CA ARG A 8 4.02 -2.59 -2.86
C ARG A 8 3.70 -1.23 -2.27
N ARG A 9 2.53 -0.70 -2.62
CA ARG A 9 1.91 0.49 -2.04
C ARG A 9 0.77 0.02 -1.15
N ASN A 10 0.75 0.51 0.07
CA ASN A 10 -0.25 0.13 1.06
C ASN A 10 -0.88 1.39 1.64
N VAL A 11 -2.17 1.30 1.93
CA VAL A 11 -2.85 2.24 2.82
C VAL A 11 -3.32 1.45 4.03
N ASP A 12 -2.91 1.89 5.21
CA ASP A 12 -3.32 1.32 6.48
C ASP A 12 -4.39 2.17 7.15
N ILE A 13 -5.44 1.52 7.64
CA ILE A 13 -6.50 2.13 8.44
C ILE A 13 -6.56 1.42 9.78
N PHE A 14 -6.52 2.19 10.86
CA PHE A 14 -6.59 1.68 12.22
C PHE A 14 -7.78 2.27 12.96
N ARG A 15 -8.51 1.43 13.69
CA ARG A 15 -9.46 1.88 14.71
C ARG A 15 -8.81 1.79 16.08
N LEU A 16 -8.94 2.86 16.85
CA LEU A 16 -8.42 2.94 18.21
C LEU A 16 -9.55 2.91 19.24
N GLU A 17 -9.32 2.20 20.34
CA GLU A 17 -10.11 2.25 21.57
C GLU A 17 -9.13 2.19 22.76
N ASP A 18 -9.37 3.02 23.78
CA ASP A 18 -8.54 3.09 24.99
C ASP A 18 -7.02 3.17 24.70
N ASP A 19 -6.64 4.08 23.79
CA ASP A 19 -5.25 4.30 23.32
C ASP A 19 -4.58 3.06 22.72
N ARG A 20 -5.37 2.07 22.25
CA ARG A 20 -4.89 0.84 21.61
C ARG A 20 -5.50 0.66 20.24
N ILE A 21 -4.77 0.00 19.35
CA ILE A 21 -5.31 -0.48 18.07
C ILE A 21 -6.16 -1.71 18.36
N VAL A 22 -7.44 -1.65 18.00
CA VAL A 22 -8.39 -2.75 18.18
C VAL A 22 -8.88 -3.32 16.85
N GLU A 23 -8.58 -2.64 15.74
CA GLU A 23 -8.89 -3.10 14.39
C GLU A 23 -7.92 -2.50 13.38
N HIS A 24 -7.60 -3.29 12.35
CA HIS A 24 -6.71 -2.92 11.25
C HIS A 24 -7.30 -3.42 9.94
N TRP A 25 -7.31 -2.54 8.95
CA TRP A 25 -7.58 -2.88 7.55
C TRP A 25 -6.45 -2.35 6.70
N ASP A 26 -6.11 -3.10 5.65
CA ASP A 26 -5.20 -2.64 4.60
C ASP A 26 -5.86 -2.67 3.22
N VAL A 27 -5.30 -1.85 2.33
CA VAL A 27 -5.43 -2.03 0.89
C VAL A 27 -4.03 -2.05 0.32
N VAL A 28 -3.72 -3.11 -0.42
CA VAL A 28 -2.40 -3.35 -1.00
C VAL A 28 -2.48 -3.33 -2.52
N GLN A 29 -1.57 -2.60 -3.16
CA GLN A 29 -1.42 -2.54 -4.60
C GLN A 29 0.06 -2.75 -4.98
N ASP A 30 0.31 -3.48 -6.08
CA ASP A 30 1.65 -3.62 -6.62
C ASP A 30 2.19 -2.29 -7.16
N LEU A 31 3.46 -2.01 -6.90
CA LEU A 31 4.10 -0.84 -7.46
C LEU A 31 4.34 -1.06 -8.96
N VAL A 32 3.79 -0.15 -9.74
CA VAL A 32 4.10 -0.05 -11.17
C VAL A 32 4.89 1.23 -11.43
N ARG A 33 5.63 1.25 -12.54
CA ARG A 33 6.28 2.48 -13.00
C ARG A 33 5.22 3.52 -13.40
N PRO A 34 5.49 4.84 -13.28
CA PRO A 34 4.52 5.88 -13.61
C PRO A 34 3.95 5.78 -15.02
N GLU A 35 4.74 5.31 -15.99
CA GLU A 35 4.31 5.18 -17.39
C GLU A 35 3.26 4.07 -17.60
N ALA A 36 3.12 3.16 -16.62
CA ALA A 36 2.11 2.11 -16.62
C ALA A 36 0.82 2.51 -15.89
N THR A 37 0.78 3.67 -15.21
CA THR A 37 -0.47 4.19 -14.64
C THR A 37 -1.31 4.87 -15.71
N ALA A 38 -2.64 4.79 -15.60
CA ALA A 38 -3.52 5.46 -16.57
C ALA A 38 -3.37 7.00 -16.56
N SER A 39 -2.93 7.58 -15.44
CA SER A 39 -2.73 9.03 -15.29
C SER A 39 -1.34 9.50 -15.75
N GLY A 40 -0.39 8.58 -15.96
CA GLY A 40 1.02 8.90 -16.23
C GLY A 40 1.79 9.46 -15.03
N ASN A 41 1.16 9.54 -13.85
CA ASN A 41 1.77 10.03 -12.63
C ASN A 41 2.13 8.87 -11.69
N SER A 42 3.14 9.09 -10.84
CA SER A 42 3.47 8.15 -9.77
C SER A 42 2.37 8.11 -8.71
N MET A 43 2.07 6.91 -8.20
CA MET A 43 1.32 6.73 -6.96
C MET A 43 2.32 6.74 -5.80
N VAL A 44 2.27 7.80 -5.00
CA VAL A 44 3.18 8.02 -3.86
C VAL A 44 2.52 7.54 -2.57
#